data_AF-A0A7C4S2C4-F1
#
_entry.id   AF-A0A7C4S2C4-F1
#
_cell.length_a   1.000
_cell.length_b   1.000
_cell.length_c   1.000
_cell.angle_alpha   90.00
_cell.angle_beta   90.00
_cell.angle_gamma   90.00
#
_symmetry.space_group_name_H-M   'P 1'
#
loop_
_entity.id
_entity.type
_entity.pdbx_description
1 polymer ?
#
loop_
_entity_poly.entity_id
_entity_poly.type
_entity_poly.pdbx_seq_one_letter_code
_entity_poly.pdbx_strand_id
1 'polypeptide(L)'
;MGSSAVEIVCSACGAEAWLRREPVYEGFRKTGERLFCSACGHEYASEREAPLKAARRPQLFTDADRPARVEIFRGDERGRNCRHCRHYVVNPFVQRCGRHHREVQATDLCADFAPRETPPPAPGPADG
;
A
#
# COMPACT_ATOMS: atom_id res chain seq x y z
N MET A 1 10.37 5.66 -4.51
CA MET A 1 11.64 5.14 -5.02
C MET A 1 11.80 5.62 -6.45
N GLY A 2 12.67 6.62 -6.67
CA GLY A 2 12.90 7.16 -8.00
C GLY A 2 13.56 6.10 -8.89
N SER A 3 12.94 5.79 -10.02
CA SER A 3 13.53 4.95 -11.06
C SER A 3 14.64 5.75 -11.72
N SER A 4 15.88 5.57 -11.26
CA SER A 4 17.06 6.05 -11.98
C SER A 4 17.16 5.30 -13.30
N ALA A 5 17.55 5.99 -14.38
CA ALA A 5 17.83 5.32 -15.64
C ALA A 5 18.92 4.26 -15.44
N VAL A 6 18.68 3.06 -15.96
CA VAL A 6 19.56 1.89 -15.82
C VAL A 6 20.00 1.32 -17.16
N GLU A 7 19.33 1.68 -18.26
CA GLU A 7 19.71 1.24 -19.60
C GLU A 7 20.85 2.12 -20.13
N ILE A 8 21.86 1.49 -20.74
CA ILE A 8 23.02 2.15 -21.36
C ILE A 8 23.27 1.59 -22.77
N VAL A 9 23.95 2.38 -23.61
CA VAL A 9 24.62 1.87 -24.83
C VAL A 9 26.11 1.87 -24.57
N CYS A 10 26.68 0.72 -24.20
CA CYS A 10 28.03 0.66 -23.65
C CYS A 10 29.08 1.25 -24.62
N SER A 11 29.85 2.23 -24.15
CA SER A 11 30.96 2.84 -24.89
C SER A 11 32.11 1.89 -25.23
N ALA A 12 32.27 0.79 -24.48
CA ALA A 12 33.36 -0.16 -24.69
C ALA A 12 33.02 -1.29 -25.67
N CYS A 13 31.81 -1.86 -25.57
CA CYS A 13 31.40 -3.00 -26.43
C CYS A 13 30.29 -2.66 -27.44
N GLY A 14 29.70 -1.47 -27.37
CA GLY A 14 28.61 -1.03 -28.24
C GLY A 14 27.24 -1.65 -27.93
N ALA A 15 27.16 -2.62 -27.01
CA ALA A 15 25.92 -3.33 -26.70
C ALA A 15 24.93 -2.45 -25.92
N GLU A 16 23.64 -2.66 -26.19
CA GLU A 16 22.57 -2.22 -25.29
C GLU A 16 22.58 -3.11 -24.05
N ALA A 17 22.83 -2.49 -22.89
CA ALA A 17 23.08 -3.20 -21.65
C ALA A 17 22.47 -2.44 -20.46
N TRP A 18 22.57 -3.05 -19.28
CA TRP A 18 22.15 -2.44 -18.03
C TRP A 18 23.38 -1.96 -17.26
N LEU A 19 23.28 -0.79 -16.64
CA LEU A 19 24.29 -0.27 -15.72
C LEU A 19 24.13 -0.96 -14.36
N ARG A 20 25.04 -1.89 -14.08
CA ARG A 20 25.10 -2.63 -12.82
C ARG A 20 25.86 -1.80 -11.78
N ARG A 21 25.25 -1.61 -10.61
CA ARG A 21 25.82 -0.88 -9.47
C ARG A 21 26.22 -1.87 -8.39
N GLU A 22 27.52 -2.02 -8.14
CA GLU A 22 28.01 -2.84 -7.04
C GLU A 22 28.38 -1.94 -5.86
N PRO A 23 27.78 -2.13 -4.68
CA PRO A 23 28.10 -1.33 -3.51
C PRO A 23 29.52 -1.63 -3.00
N VAL A 24 30.27 -0.57 -2.69
CA VAL A 24 31.57 -0.65 -2.00
C VAL A 24 31.34 -0.37 -0.51
N TYR A 25 31.92 -1.21 0.35
CA TYR A 25 31.79 -1.11 1.80
C TYR A 25 33.16 -0.96 2.46
N GLU A 26 33.19 -0.17 3.53
CA GLU A 26 34.27 -0.13 4.51
C GLU A 26 33.71 -0.60 5.86
N GLY A 27 34.10 -1.82 6.27
CA GLY A 27 33.42 -2.52 7.36
C GLY A 27 31.94 -2.74 7.05
N PHE A 28 31.06 -2.26 7.92
CA PHE A 28 29.59 -2.33 7.76
C PHE A 28 28.97 -1.09 7.10
N ARG A 29 29.79 -0.10 6.70
CA ARG A 29 29.30 1.15 6.10
C ARG A 29 29.51 1.13 4.60
N LYS A 30 28.43 1.39 3.83
CA LYS A 30 28.53 1.61 2.38
C LYS A 30 29.24 2.95 2.13
N THR A 31 30.35 2.92 1.41
CA THR A 31 31.19 4.09 1.10
C THR A 31 31.05 4.56 -0.34
N GLY A 32 30.51 3.73 -1.23
CA GLY A 32 30.27 4.12 -2.61
C GLY A 32 29.63 3.02 -3.44
N GLU A 33 29.69 3.19 -4.76
CA GLU A 33 29.25 2.22 -5.76
C GLU A 33 30.23 2.21 -6.92
N ARG A 34 30.52 1.01 -7.44
CA ARG A 34 31.21 0.82 -8.71
C ARG A 34 30.19 0.51 -9.79
N LEU A 35 30.42 1.07 -10.97
CA LEU A 35 29.46 1.05 -12.07
C LEU A 35 30.00 0.19 -13.21
N PHE A 36 29.24 -0.80 -13.66
CA PHE A 36 29.68 -1.74 -14.68
C PHE A 36 28.67 -1.92 -15.80
N CYS A 37 29.16 -2.12 -17.01
CA CYS A 37 28.35 -2.68 -18.09
C CYS A 37 28.00 -4.15 -17.78
N SER A 38 26.71 -4.49 -17.79
CA SER A 38 26.26 -5.87 -17.58
C SER A 38 26.64 -6.86 -18.69
N ALA A 39 27.03 -6.36 -19.88
CA ALA A 39 27.34 -7.22 -21.03
C ALA A 39 28.83 -7.57 -21.13
N CYS A 40 29.74 -6.59 -20.94
CA CYS A 40 31.19 -6.81 -21.09
C CYS A 40 31.99 -6.59 -19.79
N GLY A 41 31.36 -6.13 -18.72
CA GLY A 41 32.04 -5.86 -17.45
C GLY A 41 32.88 -4.58 -17.41
N HIS A 42 32.84 -3.74 -18.46
CA HIS A 42 33.55 -2.46 -18.46
C HIS A 42 33.10 -1.57 -17.29
N GLU A 43 34.07 -1.04 -16.54
CA GLU A 43 33.85 -0.18 -15.39
C GLU A 43 33.80 1.30 -15.81
N TYR A 44 32.80 2.01 -15.31
CA TYR A 44 32.66 3.46 -15.48
C TYR A 44 33.12 4.17 -14.20
N ALA A 45 33.89 5.25 -14.35
CA ALA A 45 34.36 6.03 -13.21
C ALA A 45 33.23 6.82 -12.52
N SER A 46 32.18 7.16 -13.26
CA SER A 46 31.02 7.89 -12.74
C SER A 46 29.75 7.64 -13.56
N GLU A 47 28.58 7.94 -12.98
CA GLU A 47 27.30 7.83 -13.71
C GLU A 47 27.22 8.80 -14.90
N ARG A 48 27.98 9.91 -14.87
CA ARG A 48 28.02 10.90 -15.97
C ARG A 48 28.74 10.38 -17.19
N GLU A 49 29.67 9.45 -17.01
CA GLU A 49 30.42 8.81 -18.10
C GLU A 49 29.69 7.58 -18.64
N ALA A 50 28.74 7.03 -17.88
CA ALA A 50 27.87 5.97 -18.36
C ALA A 50 26.86 6.54 -19.38
N PRO A 51 26.86 6.06 -20.63
CA PRO A 51 25.97 6.54 -21.69
C PRO A 51 24.53 6.04 -21.49
N LEU A 52 23.83 6.64 -20.51
CA LEU A 52 22.47 6.30 -20.13
C LEU A 52 21.48 6.65 -21.24
N LYS A 53 20.58 5.70 -21.52
CA LYS A 53 19.43 5.94 -22.40
C LYS A 53 18.39 6.78 -21.69
N ALA A 54 17.82 7.74 -22.42
CA ALA A 54 16.67 8.49 -21.94
C ALA A 54 15.48 7.53 -21.77
N ALA A 55 14.86 7.56 -20.60
CA ALA A 55 13.66 6.78 -20.34
C ALA A 55 12.54 7.23 -21.30
N ARG A 56 12.09 6.33 -22.17
CA ARG A 56 10.89 6.54 -22.98
C ARG A 56 9.70 6.01 -22.20
N ARG A 57 8.82 6.91 -21.77
CA ARG A 57 7.52 6.52 -21.20
C ARG A 57 6.46 6.68 -22.28
N PRO A 58 6.07 5.61 -23.00
CA PRO A 58 4.94 5.70 -23.91
C PRO A 58 3.69 5.99 -23.08
N GLN A 59 2.93 7.03 -23.46
CA GLN A 59 1.62 7.31 -22.87
C GLN A 59 0.61 6.36 -23.51
N LEU A 60 0.54 5.14 -23.00
CA LEU A 60 -0.40 4.11 -23.49
C LEU A 60 -1.82 4.31 -22.96
N PHE A 61 -1.95 4.94 -21.79
CA PHE A 61 -3.24 5.21 -21.15
C PHE A 61 -3.30 6.66 -20.71
N THR A 62 -4.47 7.23 -20.86
CA THR A 62 -4.84 8.59 -20.45
C THR A 62 -5.80 8.51 -19.26
N ASP A 63 -6.06 9.65 -18.62
CA ASP A 63 -7.10 9.72 -17.59
C ASP A 63 -8.50 9.40 -18.15
N ALA A 64 -8.71 9.50 -19.46
CA ALA A 64 -9.96 9.09 -20.11
C ALA A 64 -10.16 7.57 -20.12
N ASP A 65 -9.08 6.79 -20.03
CA ASP A 65 -9.13 5.33 -19.94
C ASP A 65 -9.39 4.84 -18.51
N ARG A 66 -9.44 5.76 -17.54
CA ARG A 66 -9.73 5.44 -16.14
C ARG A 66 -11.21 5.02 -16.02
N PRO A 67 -11.51 3.78 -15.62
CA PRO A 67 -12.89 3.39 -15.38
C PRO A 67 -13.50 4.24 -14.27
N ALA A 68 -14.80 4.48 -14.37
CA ALA A 68 -15.54 5.17 -13.32
C ALA A 68 -15.34 4.46 -11.97
N ARG A 69 -15.20 5.26 -10.91
CA ARG A 69 -15.07 4.71 -9.56
C ARG A 69 -16.35 3.97 -9.19
N VAL A 70 -16.24 2.67 -8.95
CA VAL A 70 -17.36 1.86 -8.46
C VAL A 70 -17.43 2.00 -6.95
N GLU A 71 -18.52 2.60 -6.45
CA GLU A 71 -18.83 2.61 -5.02
C GLU A 71 -19.62 1.35 -4.67
N ILE A 72 -18.92 0.33 -4.20
CA ILE A 72 -19.51 -0.98 -3.87
C ILE A 72 -20.19 -0.96 -2.50
N PHE A 73 -19.68 -0.15 -1.57
CA PHE A 73 -20.15 -0.11 -0.19
C PHE A 73 -21.03 1.11 0.04
N ARG A 74 -22.25 0.89 0.54
CA ARG A 74 -23.07 1.97 1.07
C ARG A 74 -22.57 2.31 2.48
N GLY A 75 -22.60 3.60 2.84
CA GLY A 75 -22.09 4.07 4.14
C GLY A 75 -22.81 3.46 5.35
N ASP A 76 -24.01 2.92 5.16
CA ASP A 76 -24.85 2.30 6.18
C ASP A 76 -24.59 0.79 6.40
N GLU A 77 -23.83 0.13 5.52
CA GLU A 77 -23.52 -1.31 5.63
C GLU A 77 -22.65 -1.63 6.85
N ARG A 78 -21.81 -0.69 7.28
CA ARG A 78 -21.00 -0.82 8.50
C ARG A 78 -21.85 -0.83 9.78
N GLY A 79 -23.12 -0.45 9.69
CA GLY A 79 -24.00 -0.20 10.82
C GLY A 79 -24.98 -1.32 11.20
N ARG A 80 -25.09 -2.43 10.45
CA ARG A 80 -26.13 -3.46 10.71
C ARG A 80 -25.67 -4.63 11.59
N ASN A 81 -25.00 -4.34 12.70
CA ASN A 81 -24.57 -5.35 13.67
C ASN A 81 -25.06 -5.02 15.08
N CYS A 82 -24.90 -5.98 16.01
CA CYS A 82 -25.34 -5.83 17.39
C CYS A 82 -24.82 -4.54 18.05
N ARG A 83 -23.56 -4.12 17.84
CA ARG A 83 -23.01 -2.87 18.42
C ARG A 83 -23.87 -1.63 18.11
N HIS A 84 -24.45 -1.60 16.92
CA HIS A 84 -25.27 -0.48 16.44
C HIS A 84 -26.78 -0.69 16.62
N CYS A 85 -27.20 -1.85 17.14
CA CYS A 85 -28.58 -2.18 17.41
C CYS A 85 -29.07 -1.56 18.72
N ARG A 86 -30.30 -1.03 18.74
CA ARG A 86 -30.94 -0.47 19.94
C ARG A 86 -31.14 -1.48 21.07
N HIS A 87 -31.18 -2.78 20.72
CA HIS A 87 -31.40 -3.86 21.66
C HIS A 87 -30.11 -4.40 22.28
N TYR A 88 -28.93 -3.90 21.87
CA TYR A 88 -27.66 -4.35 22.40
C TYR A 88 -27.38 -3.75 23.77
N VAL A 89 -27.03 -4.59 24.74
CA VAL A 89 -26.75 -4.19 26.13
C VAL A 89 -25.35 -4.67 26.49
N VAL A 90 -24.49 -3.73 26.86
CA VAL A 90 -23.15 -4.02 27.38
C VAL A 90 -23.23 -4.13 28.89
N ASN A 91 -22.93 -5.31 29.43
CA ASN A 91 -22.67 -5.54 30.85
C ASN A 91 -21.16 -5.83 31.02
N PRO A 92 -20.55 -5.47 32.16
CA PRO A 92 -19.13 -5.74 32.43
C PRO A 92 -18.65 -7.17 32.18
N PHE A 93 -19.52 -8.17 32.28
CA PHE A 93 -19.17 -9.59 32.12
C PHE A 93 -19.63 -10.20 30.81
N VAL A 94 -20.76 -9.75 30.26
CA VAL A 94 -21.37 -10.33 29.07
C VAL A 94 -22.02 -9.26 28.18
N GLN A 95 -21.98 -9.50 26.88
CA GLN A 95 -22.69 -8.71 25.88
C GLN A 95 -23.99 -9.46 25.55
N ARG A 96 -25.15 -8.80 25.66
CA ARG A 96 -26.44 -9.47 25.46
C ARG A 96 -27.41 -8.72 24.56
N CYS A 97 -28.27 -9.46 23.88
CA CYS A 97 -29.43 -8.90 23.18
C CYS A 97 -30.62 -8.80 24.14
N GLY A 98 -31.10 -7.58 24.40
CA GLY A 98 -32.28 -7.32 25.22
C GLY A 98 -33.61 -7.74 24.57
N ARG A 99 -33.63 -8.04 23.26
CA ARG A 99 -34.82 -8.53 22.55
C ARG A 99 -34.95 -10.06 22.59
N HIS A 100 -33.84 -10.78 22.40
CA HIS A 100 -33.84 -12.24 22.34
C HIS A 100 -33.32 -12.92 23.61
N HIS A 101 -32.90 -12.14 24.61
CA HIS A 101 -32.42 -12.60 25.92
C HIS A 101 -31.29 -13.64 25.83
N ARG A 102 -30.35 -13.43 24.89
CA ARG A 102 -29.19 -14.29 24.68
C ARG A 102 -27.90 -13.48 24.64
N GLU A 103 -26.78 -14.15 24.90
CA GLU A 103 -25.45 -13.59 24.67
C GLU A 103 -25.21 -13.37 23.17
N VAL A 104 -24.56 -12.25 22.83
CA VAL A 104 -24.22 -11.86 21.44
C VAL A 104 -22.88 -11.14 21.42
N GLN A 105 -22.20 -11.16 20.29
CA GLN A 105 -21.00 -10.35 20.04
C GLN A 105 -21.38 -9.04 19.35
N ALA A 106 -20.58 -7.98 19.58
CA ALA A 106 -20.75 -6.68 18.95
C ALA A 106 -20.87 -6.73 17.41
N THR A 107 -20.22 -7.69 16.77
CA THR A 107 -20.20 -7.87 15.30
C THR A 107 -21.30 -8.76 14.75
N ASP A 108 -22.13 -9.39 15.61
CA ASP A 108 -23.17 -10.31 15.16
C ASP A 108 -24.22 -9.59 14.30
N LEU A 109 -24.68 -10.29 13.26
CA LEU A 109 -25.76 -9.84 12.38
C LEU A 109 -27.10 -10.36 12.91
N CYS A 110 -28.15 -9.57 12.76
CA CYS A 110 -29.48 -9.88 13.28
C CYS A 110 -30.57 -9.49 12.28
N ALA A 111 -31.51 -10.41 12.01
CA ALA A 111 -32.66 -10.12 11.15
C ALA A 111 -33.60 -9.07 11.77
N ASP A 112 -33.68 -9.01 13.10
CA ASP A 112 -34.45 -8.02 13.86
C ASP A 112 -33.63 -6.74 14.18
N PHE A 113 -32.60 -6.44 13.38
CA PHE A 113 -31.78 -5.24 13.60
C PHE A 113 -32.65 -3.98 13.58
N ALA A 114 -32.52 -3.16 14.62
CA ALA A 114 -33.12 -1.85 14.70
C ALA A 114 -32.04 -0.84 15.13
N PRO A 115 -31.79 0.22 14.35
CA PRO A 115 -30.70 1.16 14.65
C PRO A 115 -30.96 1.91 15.97
N ARG A 116 -29.87 2.27 16.66
CA ARG A 116 -29.92 3.22 17.78
C ARG A 116 -30.24 4.62 17.28
N GLU A 117 -31.01 5.38 18.07
CA GLU A 117 -31.30 6.80 17.80
C GLU A 117 -30.03 7.66 17.88
N THR A 118 -29.11 7.31 18.79
CA THR A 118 -27.80 7.95 18.91
C THR A 118 -26.70 6.93 18.63
N PRO A 119 -25.76 7.20 17.71
CA PRO A 119 -24.62 6.33 17.48
C PRO A 119 -23.77 6.22 18.76
N PRO A 120 -23.15 5.05 19.02
CA PRO A 120 -22.27 4.90 20.17
C PRO A 120 -21.11 5.91 20.10
N PRO A 121 -20.61 6.40 21.26
CA PRO A 121 -19.49 7.33 21.28
C PRO A 121 -18.29 6.74 20.53
N ALA A 122 -17.59 7.59 19.78
CA ALA A 122 -16.36 7.20 19.11
C ALA A 122 -15.37 6.67 20.16
N PRO A 123 -14.56 5.64 19.85
CA PRO A 123 -13.48 5.23 20.74
C PRO A 123 -12.58 6.45 21.01
N GLY A 124 -12.29 6.71 22.27
CA GLY A 124 -11.35 7.76 22.67
C GLY A 124 -9.96 7.54 22.05
N PRO A 125 -9.10 8.57 22.02
CA PRO A 125 -7.73 8.40 21.56
C PRO A 125 -7.07 7.27 22.36
N ALA A 126 -6.43 6.34 21.65
CA ALA A 126 -5.63 5.31 22.29
C ALA A 126 -4.42 6.01 22.93
N ASP A 127 -4.36 6.04 24.26
CA ASP A 127 -3.16 6.46 24.98
C ASP A 127 -2.04 5.49 24.62
N GLY A 128 -1.04 6.00 23.90
CA GLY A 128 0.16 5.28 23.45
C GLY A 128 1.30 5.37 24.44
#